data_AF-A0AAX6MZ15-F1
#
_entry.id   AF-A0AAX6MZ15-F1
#
_cell.length_a   1.000
_cell.length_b   1.000
_cell.length_c   1.000
_cell.angle_alpha   90.00
_cell.angle_beta   90.00
_cell.angle_gamma   90.00
#
_symmetry.space_group_name_H-M   'P 1'
#
loop_
_entity.id
_entity.type
_entity.pdbx_description
1 polymer ?
#
loop_
_entity_poly.entity_id
_entity_poly.type
_entity_poly.pdbx_seq_one_letter_code
_entity_poly.pdbx_strand_id
1 'polypeptide(L)'
;MRRPRRDNNRLRGLSSIYRSGPRFRMNVDKEQLPKPADYKPEIKVDPNHGLWDFFYSKEKLLLTPDEDSEHGRGWTVEELRHKSWDDLHKLWWVCIKEQNRIATARKERVRLKVREGADISEDRLSEVRKTMKSIKHTLTERFYVWEDARKLSETDPEIDLTNTDRPYTPSSYFDEAIQGAAPVEEQKEEVQQEASEPQQEAEKSAAEKVDPSTLPPSAAEPQQPSTRV
;
A
#
# COMPACT_ATOMS: atom_id res chain seq x y z
N MET A 1 12.40 -66.92 -59.18
CA MET A 1 12.28 -65.90 -58.11
C MET A 1 13.60 -65.77 -57.36
N ARG A 2 14.20 -64.58 -57.25
CA ARG A 2 15.45 -64.39 -56.49
C ARG A 2 15.15 -64.38 -54.98
N ARG A 3 15.80 -65.24 -54.21
CA ARG A 3 15.66 -65.25 -52.74
C ARG A 3 16.29 -63.97 -52.14
N PRO A 4 15.63 -63.30 -51.18
CA PRO A 4 16.22 -62.11 -50.55
C PRO A 4 17.45 -62.52 -49.72
N ARG A 5 18.61 -61.91 -50.06
CA ARG A 5 19.91 -62.19 -49.41
C ARG A 5 20.25 -61.22 -48.27
N ARG A 6 19.34 -60.29 -47.93
CA ARG A 6 19.56 -59.26 -46.90
C ARG A 6 18.74 -59.54 -45.64
N ASP A 7 19.28 -59.15 -44.50
CA ASP A 7 18.52 -59.11 -43.26
C ASP A 7 17.48 -57.98 -43.34
N ASN A 8 16.20 -58.32 -43.13
CA ASN A 8 15.11 -57.36 -43.16
C ASN A 8 14.98 -56.57 -41.84
N ASN A 9 15.58 -57.06 -40.74
CA ASN A 9 15.58 -56.34 -39.47
C ASN A 9 16.82 -55.44 -39.36
N ARG A 10 16.62 -54.15 -39.61
CA ARG A 10 17.68 -53.13 -39.59
C ARG A 10 18.22 -52.86 -38.18
N LEU A 11 17.42 -53.09 -37.13
CA LEU A 11 17.76 -52.83 -35.73
C LEU A 11 18.14 -54.10 -34.95
N ARG A 12 18.40 -55.21 -35.65
CA ARG A 12 18.78 -56.48 -35.00
C ARG A 12 20.04 -56.31 -34.16
N GLY A 13 19.94 -56.57 -32.86
CA GLY A 13 21.07 -56.49 -31.92
C GLY A 13 21.54 -55.07 -31.60
N LEU A 14 20.75 -54.04 -31.93
CA LEU A 14 21.06 -52.64 -31.63
C LEU A 14 20.28 -52.19 -30.38
N SER A 15 21.00 -51.83 -29.32
CA SER A 15 20.42 -51.27 -28.09
C SER A 15 21.30 -50.17 -27.51
N SER A 16 20.69 -49.01 -27.26
CA SER A 16 21.37 -47.84 -26.69
C SER A 16 21.65 -48.03 -25.19
N ILE A 17 20.67 -48.57 -24.46
CA ILE A 17 20.76 -48.84 -23.01
C ILE A 17 21.94 -49.78 -22.68
N TYR A 18 22.10 -50.86 -23.46
CA TYR A 18 23.15 -51.85 -23.25
C TYR A 18 24.44 -51.56 -24.04
N ARG A 19 24.52 -50.39 -24.70
CA ARG A 19 25.70 -49.94 -25.44
C ARG A 19 26.22 -50.98 -26.47
N SER A 20 25.32 -51.68 -27.18
CA SER A 20 25.71 -52.76 -28.10
C SER A 20 26.53 -52.28 -29.32
N GLY A 21 26.53 -50.97 -29.58
CA GLY A 21 27.31 -50.33 -30.64
C GLY A 21 26.70 -50.50 -32.04
N PRO A 22 27.26 -49.84 -33.05
CA PRO A 22 26.76 -49.93 -34.42
C PRO A 22 27.00 -51.34 -34.99
N ARG A 23 25.96 -51.91 -35.60
CA ARG A 23 26.00 -53.24 -36.22
C ARG A 23 26.90 -53.29 -37.47
N PHE A 24 26.95 -52.21 -38.22
CA PHE A 24 27.79 -52.08 -39.42
C PHE A 24 28.97 -51.15 -39.12
N ARG A 25 30.09 -51.33 -39.84
CA ARG A 25 31.20 -50.39 -39.78
C ARG A 25 30.75 -49.09 -40.43
N MET A 26 30.69 -48.02 -39.62
CA MET A 26 30.43 -46.67 -40.11
C MET A 26 31.75 -46.04 -40.52
N ASN A 27 31.70 -45.04 -41.41
CA ASN A 27 32.88 -44.26 -41.82
C ASN A 27 33.38 -43.28 -40.73
N VAL A 28 32.89 -43.43 -39.50
CA VAL A 28 33.22 -42.58 -38.36
C VAL A 28 33.84 -43.50 -37.32
N ASP A 29 35.12 -43.27 -37.05
CA ASP A 29 35.87 -44.03 -36.07
C ASP A 29 35.44 -43.66 -34.65
N LYS A 30 35.47 -44.64 -33.74
CA LYS A 30 35.02 -44.49 -32.34
C LYS A 30 36.01 -43.68 -31.49
N GLU A 31 37.21 -43.42 -32.00
CA GLU A 31 38.36 -43.02 -31.19
C GLU A 31 38.28 -41.57 -30.70
N GLN A 32 37.45 -40.72 -31.31
CA GLN A 32 37.31 -39.32 -30.91
C GLN A 32 35.85 -38.84 -31.02
N LEU A 33 34.92 -39.43 -30.27
CA LEU A 33 33.61 -38.81 -30.08
C LEU A 33 33.82 -37.43 -29.43
N PRO A 34 33.35 -36.33 -30.04
CA PRO A 34 33.47 -35.02 -29.45
C PRO A 34 32.66 -35.01 -28.16
N LYS A 35 33.32 -34.73 -27.04
CA LYS A 35 32.63 -34.49 -25.78
C LYS A 35 31.96 -33.12 -25.89
N PRO A 36 30.65 -33.01 -25.63
CA PRO A 36 30.02 -31.70 -25.60
C PRO A 36 30.74 -30.83 -24.57
N ALA A 37 31.02 -29.59 -24.93
CA ALA A 37 31.52 -28.63 -23.96
C ALA A 37 30.39 -28.34 -22.95
N ASP A 38 30.71 -28.32 -21.65
CA ASP A 38 29.79 -27.87 -20.60
C ASP A 38 29.63 -26.35 -20.61
N TYR A 39 29.31 -25.78 -21.78
CA TYR A 39 29.18 -24.36 -21.99
C TYR A 39 27.78 -23.91 -21.56
N LYS A 40 27.72 -23.15 -20.47
CA LYS A 40 26.53 -22.40 -20.07
C LYS A 40 26.72 -20.96 -20.52
N PRO A 41 26.00 -20.48 -21.55
CA PRO A 41 26.12 -19.10 -21.98
C PRO A 41 25.69 -18.16 -20.86
N GLU A 42 26.49 -17.12 -20.62
CA GLU A 42 26.08 -15.99 -19.79
C GLU A 42 25.06 -15.15 -20.57
N ILE A 43 23.78 -15.34 -20.25
CA ILE A 43 22.69 -14.60 -20.87
C ILE A 43 22.63 -13.21 -20.21
N LYS A 44 22.71 -12.16 -21.02
CA LYS A 44 22.54 -10.77 -20.54
C LYS A 44 21.05 -10.56 -20.21
N VAL A 45 20.74 -10.46 -18.92
CA VAL A 45 19.39 -10.14 -18.43
C VAL A 45 19.29 -8.64 -18.18
N ASP A 46 18.16 -8.04 -18.53
CA ASP A 46 17.88 -6.64 -18.22
C ASP A 46 17.80 -6.43 -16.70
N PRO A 47 18.59 -5.51 -16.12
CA PRO A 47 18.47 -5.16 -14.71
C PRO A 47 17.08 -4.65 -14.31
N ASN A 48 16.31 -4.03 -15.21
CA ASN A 48 15.00 -3.44 -14.95
C ASN A 48 13.85 -4.32 -15.46
N HIS A 49 14.06 -5.63 -15.50
CA HIS A 49 13.01 -6.57 -15.86
C HIS A 49 11.88 -6.62 -14.81
N GLY A 50 10.62 -6.58 -15.23
CA GLY A 50 9.47 -6.55 -14.31
C GLY A 50 9.33 -7.80 -13.42
N LEU A 51 9.94 -8.93 -13.78
CA LEU A 51 9.97 -10.12 -12.91
C LEU A 51 10.79 -9.91 -11.64
N TRP A 52 11.68 -8.91 -11.60
CA TRP A 52 12.40 -8.58 -10.38
C TRP A 52 11.49 -8.07 -9.28
N ASP A 53 10.28 -7.58 -9.60
CA ASP A 53 9.29 -7.16 -8.58
C ASP A 53 8.81 -8.30 -7.69
N PHE A 54 8.99 -9.57 -8.08
CA PHE A 54 8.66 -10.72 -7.23
C PHE A 54 9.72 -11.01 -6.17
N PHE A 55 10.91 -10.46 -6.30
CA PHE A 55 12.00 -10.66 -5.36
C PHE A 55 12.26 -9.37 -4.59
N TYR A 56 12.73 -9.50 -3.36
CA TYR A 56 13.09 -8.35 -2.55
C TYR A 56 14.44 -7.74 -2.94
N SER A 57 15.36 -8.58 -3.40
CA SER A 57 16.66 -8.15 -3.92
C SER A 57 17.02 -8.97 -5.17
N LYS A 58 17.85 -8.40 -6.05
CA LYS A 58 18.26 -9.09 -7.29
C LYS A 58 19.27 -10.22 -7.02
N GLU A 59 20.00 -10.12 -5.91
CA GLU A 59 21.10 -11.03 -5.56
C GLU A 59 20.65 -12.12 -4.58
N LYS A 60 19.75 -11.80 -3.64
CA LYS A 60 19.20 -12.75 -2.67
C LYS A 60 17.77 -13.16 -3.05
N LEU A 61 17.58 -14.46 -3.24
CA LEU A 61 16.28 -15.08 -3.54
C LEU A 61 15.31 -15.03 -2.35
N LEU A 62 15.84 -15.10 -1.12
CA LEU A 62 15.08 -15.09 0.13
C LEU A 62 15.69 -14.05 1.09
N LEU A 63 14.84 -13.43 1.92
CA LEU A 63 15.27 -12.63 3.06
C LEU A 63 15.80 -13.52 4.18
N THR A 64 16.71 -12.98 4.98
CA THR A 64 17.03 -13.59 6.27
C THR A 64 15.85 -13.44 7.24
N PRO A 65 15.70 -14.33 8.24
CA PRO A 65 14.65 -14.19 9.25
C PRO A 65 14.66 -12.83 9.95
N ASP A 66 15.84 -12.26 10.21
CA ASP A 66 16.00 -10.94 10.83
C ASP A 66 15.41 -9.84 9.93
N GLU A 67 15.80 -9.81 8.65
CA GLU A 67 15.27 -8.86 7.64
C GLU A 67 13.75 -9.00 7.45
N ASP A 68 13.20 -10.21 7.55
CA ASP A 68 11.76 -10.47 7.41
C ASP A 68 10.98 -10.00 8.66
N SER A 69 11.60 -10.09 9.84
CA SER A 69 11.04 -9.61 11.11
C SER A 69 11.01 -8.09 11.23
N GLU A 70 11.85 -7.39 10.47
CA GLU A 70 11.88 -5.93 10.37
C GLU A 70 10.68 -5.39 9.54
N HIS A 71 9.46 -5.60 10.06
CA HIS A 71 8.25 -4.99 9.52
C HIS A 71 7.50 -4.21 10.61
N GLY A 72 6.83 -3.15 10.19
CA GLY A 72 5.95 -2.37 11.07
C GLY A 72 4.58 -3.02 11.25
N ARG A 73 3.72 -2.37 12.03
CA ARG A 73 2.32 -2.77 12.17
C ARG A 73 1.50 -2.48 10.92
N GLY A 74 0.36 -3.16 10.80
CA GLY A 74 -0.68 -2.81 9.84
C GLY A 74 -1.36 -1.45 10.11
N TRP A 75 -1.89 -0.88 9.03
CA TRP A 75 -2.69 0.37 9.04
C TRP A 75 -4.03 0.17 9.74
N THR A 76 -4.37 1.11 10.64
CA THR A 76 -5.69 1.14 11.30
C THR A 76 -6.72 1.82 10.41
N VAL A 77 -8.01 1.56 10.69
CA VAL A 77 -9.13 2.17 9.95
C VAL A 77 -9.11 3.70 10.11
N GLU A 78 -8.89 4.19 11.32
CA GLU A 78 -8.87 5.62 11.65
C GLU A 78 -7.83 6.39 10.81
N GLU A 79 -6.63 5.83 10.65
CA GLU A 79 -5.57 6.44 9.84
C GLU A 79 -5.94 6.53 8.36
N LEU A 80 -6.60 5.49 7.86
CA LEU A 80 -7.00 5.40 6.45
C LEU A 80 -8.21 6.28 6.14
N ARG A 81 -9.04 6.66 7.13
CA ARG A 81 -10.16 7.59 6.96
C ARG A 81 -9.72 8.99 6.51
N HIS A 82 -8.48 9.39 6.77
CA HIS A 82 -7.95 10.68 6.33
C HIS A 82 -7.28 10.64 4.95
N LYS A 83 -7.27 9.50 4.24
CA LYS A 83 -6.60 9.34 2.95
C LYS A 83 -7.53 9.44 1.75
N SER A 84 -7.03 9.95 0.63
CA SER A 84 -7.77 10.05 -0.63
C SER A 84 -8.08 8.66 -1.22
N TRP A 85 -9.04 8.57 -2.15
CA TRP A 85 -9.32 7.30 -2.85
C TRP A 85 -8.11 6.81 -3.67
N ASP A 86 -7.42 7.73 -4.35
CA ASP A 86 -6.24 7.40 -5.16
C ASP A 86 -5.12 6.81 -4.32
N ASP A 87 -4.88 7.35 -3.12
CA ASP A 87 -3.83 6.84 -2.24
C ASP A 87 -4.19 5.48 -1.66
N LEU A 88 -5.45 5.25 -1.29
CA LEU A 88 -5.93 3.94 -0.86
C LEU A 88 -5.79 2.90 -1.98
N HIS A 89 -6.07 3.27 -3.23
CA HIS A 89 -5.93 2.38 -4.37
C HIS A 89 -4.45 2.07 -4.69
N LYS A 90 -3.56 3.06 -4.62
CA LYS A 90 -2.10 2.83 -4.75
C LYS A 90 -1.59 1.92 -3.63
N LEU A 91 -1.98 2.19 -2.38
CA LEU A 91 -1.60 1.39 -1.22
C LEU A 91 -2.08 -0.05 -1.36
N TRP A 92 -3.31 -0.26 -1.85
CA TRP A 92 -3.85 -1.59 -2.13
C TRP A 92 -2.96 -2.39 -3.10
N TRP A 93 -2.49 -1.75 -4.18
CA TRP A 93 -1.57 -2.40 -5.12
C TRP A 93 -0.21 -2.70 -4.52
N VAL A 94 0.31 -1.84 -3.65
CA VAL A 94 1.54 -2.11 -2.89
C VAL A 94 1.36 -3.35 -2.02
N CYS A 95 0.23 -3.48 -1.31
CA CYS A 95 -0.09 -4.66 -0.51
C CYS A 95 -0.19 -5.94 -1.35
N ILE A 96 -0.82 -5.88 -2.54
CA ILE A 96 -0.89 -7.03 -3.45
C ILE A 96 0.50 -7.45 -3.94
N LYS A 97 1.33 -6.49 -4.34
CA LYS A 97 2.71 -6.78 -4.77
C LYS A 97 3.49 -7.45 -3.64
N GLU A 98 3.35 -6.96 -2.42
CA GLU A 98 3.99 -7.56 -1.25
C GLU A 98 3.48 -8.97 -0.96
N GLN A 99 2.17 -9.19 -1.02
CA GLN A 99 1.59 -10.53 -0.87
C GLN A 99 2.13 -11.51 -1.93
N ASN A 100 2.32 -11.05 -3.18
CA ASN A 100 2.90 -11.86 -4.24
C ASN A 100 4.38 -12.18 -3.97
N ARG A 101 5.18 -11.22 -3.48
CA ARG A 101 6.57 -11.44 -3.06
C ARG A 101 6.66 -12.49 -1.95
N ILE A 102 5.87 -12.35 -0.90
CA ILE A 102 5.80 -13.32 0.20
C ILE A 102 5.40 -14.71 -0.31
N ALA A 103 4.43 -14.79 -1.22
CA ALA A 103 4.00 -16.06 -1.81
C ALA A 103 5.13 -16.74 -2.62
N THR A 104 5.90 -15.97 -3.39
CA THR A 104 7.06 -16.50 -4.12
C THR A 104 8.16 -16.98 -3.17
N ALA A 105 8.48 -16.20 -2.14
CA ALA A 105 9.46 -16.58 -1.11
C ALA A 105 9.02 -17.86 -0.38
N ARG A 106 7.74 -17.97 0.00
CA ARG A 106 7.18 -19.18 0.63
C ARG A 106 7.31 -20.40 -0.26
N LYS A 107 7.00 -20.28 -1.55
CA LYS A 107 7.11 -21.40 -2.51
C LYS A 107 8.56 -21.86 -2.68
N GLU A 108 9.50 -20.92 -2.77
CA GLU A 108 10.91 -21.27 -2.89
C GLU A 108 11.48 -21.85 -1.59
N ARG A 109 11.04 -21.35 -0.43
CA ARG A 109 11.39 -21.93 0.87
C ARG A 109 10.94 -23.40 0.99
N VAL A 110 9.73 -23.71 0.53
CA VAL A 110 9.21 -25.09 0.48
C VAL A 110 10.05 -25.96 -0.47
N ARG A 111 10.40 -25.45 -1.64
CA ARG A 111 11.24 -26.16 -2.62
C ARG A 111 12.64 -26.45 -2.08
N LEU A 112 13.25 -25.48 -1.41
CA LEU A 112 14.57 -25.60 -0.77
C LEU A 112 14.53 -26.40 0.54
N LYS A 113 13.33 -26.75 1.03
CA LYS A 113 13.09 -27.46 2.31
C LYS A 113 13.69 -26.75 3.52
N VAL A 114 13.77 -25.41 3.47
CA VAL A 114 14.21 -24.59 4.60
C VAL A 114 13.03 -24.48 5.57
N ARG A 115 13.19 -24.99 6.79
CA ARG A 115 12.11 -25.01 7.81
C ARG A 115 12.01 -23.68 8.57
N GLU A 116 13.10 -22.93 8.62
CA GLU A 116 13.21 -21.71 9.43
C GLU A 116 12.55 -20.49 8.76
N GLY A 117 12.02 -19.56 9.58
CA GLY A 117 11.46 -18.29 9.13
C GLY A 117 10.08 -18.37 8.47
N ALA A 118 9.39 -19.52 8.52
CA ALA A 118 8.02 -19.65 8.00
C ALA A 118 7.03 -18.77 8.78
N ASP A 119 7.11 -18.81 10.11
CA ASP A 119 6.18 -18.12 11.00
C ASP A 119 6.31 -16.59 10.86
N ILE A 120 7.55 -16.08 10.81
CA ILE A 120 7.84 -14.64 10.64
C ILE A 120 7.22 -14.10 9.33
N SER A 121 7.37 -14.85 8.23
CA SER A 121 6.77 -14.44 6.95
C SER A 121 5.24 -14.47 6.96
N GLU A 122 4.65 -15.33 7.79
CA GLU A 122 3.21 -15.42 7.98
C GLU A 122 2.68 -14.27 8.84
N ASP A 123 3.43 -13.85 9.86
CA ASP A 123 3.12 -12.66 10.66
C ASP A 123 3.12 -11.40 9.79
N ARG A 124 4.15 -11.20 8.96
CA ARG A 124 4.22 -10.11 7.99
C ARG A 124 3.02 -10.12 7.03
N LEU A 125 2.67 -11.31 6.51
CA LEU A 125 1.50 -11.49 5.66
C LEU A 125 0.20 -11.15 6.39
N SER A 126 0.11 -11.47 7.68
CA SER A 126 -1.05 -11.14 8.51
C SER A 126 -1.23 -9.62 8.64
N GLU A 127 -0.14 -8.87 8.83
CA GLU A 127 -0.17 -7.41 8.89
C GLU A 127 -0.63 -6.80 7.56
N VAL A 128 -0.08 -7.26 6.43
CA VAL A 128 -0.52 -6.83 5.09
C VAL A 128 -2.01 -7.14 4.86
N ARG A 129 -2.50 -8.30 5.30
CA ARG A 129 -3.93 -8.63 5.19
C ARG A 129 -4.80 -7.76 6.09
N LYS A 130 -4.33 -7.40 7.29
CA LYS A 130 -5.02 -6.45 8.17
C LYS A 130 -5.18 -5.11 7.46
N THR A 131 -4.14 -4.59 6.82
CA THR A 131 -4.22 -3.30 6.10
C THR A 131 -5.23 -3.36 4.95
N MET A 132 -5.22 -4.43 4.16
CA MET A 132 -6.20 -4.64 3.08
C MET A 132 -7.63 -4.69 3.60
N LYS A 133 -7.86 -5.37 4.74
CA LYS A 133 -9.18 -5.41 5.40
C LYS A 133 -9.60 -4.01 5.87
N SER A 134 -8.69 -3.25 6.48
CA SER A 134 -8.95 -1.87 6.91
C SER A 134 -9.30 -0.98 5.71
N ILE A 135 -8.57 -1.07 4.59
CA ILE A 135 -8.89 -0.32 3.36
C ILE A 135 -10.30 -0.65 2.89
N LYS A 136 -10.64 -1.94 2.76
CA LYS A 136 -11.98 -2.35 2.33
C LYS A 136 -13.06 -1.80 3.25
N HIS A 137 -12.84 -1.86 4.57
CA HIS A 137 -13.78 -1.34 5.56
C HIS A 137 -13.99 0.17 5.42
N THR A 138 -12.91 0.95 5.27
CA THR A 138 -13.00 2.41 5.12
C THR A 138 -13.76 2.82 3.86
N LEU A 139 -13.57 2.10 2.74
CA LEU A 139 -14.28 2.37 1.49
C LEU A 139 -15.77 2.03 1.60
N THR A 140 -16.12 0.91 2.24
CA THR A 140 -17.52 0.55 2.48
C THR A 140 -18.20 1.53 3.42
N GLU A 141 -17.53 1.94 4.49
CA GLU A 141 -18.04 2.92 5.44
C GLU A 141 -18.32 4.26 4.74
N ARG A 142 -17.36 4.79 3.98
CA ARG A 142 -17.54 6.03 3.22
C ARG A 142 -18.71 5.96 2.24
N PHE A 143 -18.89 4.83 1.58
CA PHE A 143 -20.00 4.65 0.64
C PHE A 143 -21.35 4.72 1.35
N TYR A 144 -21.50 4.02 2.47
CA TYR A 144 -22.74 4.06 3.25
C TYR A 144 -22.99 5.43 3.89
N VAL A 145 -21.96 6.06 4.46
CA VAL A 145 -22.06 7.42 5.02
C VAL A 145 -22.48 8.42 3.95
N TRP A 146 -21.92 8.31 2.73
CA TRP A 146 -22.31 9.15 1.61
C TRP A 146 -23.77 8.90 1.17
N GLU A 147 -24.19 7.64 1.10
CA GLU A 147 -25.57 7.29 0.73
C GLU A 147 -26.59 7.84 1.76
N ASP A 148 -26.28 7.69 3.05
CA ASP A 148 -27.12 8.19 4.14
C ASP A 148 -27.13 9.73 4.18
N ALA A 149 -25.98 10.37 4.01
CA ALA A 149 -25.88 11.83 3.92
C ALA A 149 -26.71 12.36 2.73
N ARG A 150 -26.65 11.68 1.57
CA ARG A 150 -27.44 12.06 0.40
C ARG A 150 -28.95 11.99 0.66
N LYS A 151 -29.43 10.94 1.33
CA LYS A 151 -30.85 10.81 1.73
C LYS A 151 -31.25 11.91 2.72
N LEU A 152 -30.36 12.26 3.65
CA LEU A 152 -30.60 13.34 4.61
C LEU A 152 -30.67 14.70 3.92
N SER A 153 -29.80 14.94 2.93
CA SER A 153 -29.79 16.16 2.13
C SER A 153 -31.07 16.38 1.32
N GLU A 154 -31.80 15.33 0.94
CA GLU A 154 -33.11 15.47 0.27
C GLU A 154 -34.16 16.15 1.17
N THR A 155 -33.99 16.07 2.49
CA THR A 155 -34.90 16.68 3.48
C THR A 155 -34.41 18.01 4.04
N ASP A 156 -33.17 18.39 3.76
CA ASP A 156 -32.50 19.55 4.35
C ASP A 156 -32.77 20.82 3.52
N PRO A 157 -33.35 21.90 4.10
CA PRO A 157 -33.61 23.15 3.38
C PRO A 157 -32.35 23.93 2.99
N GLU A 158 -31.17 23.62 3.55
CA GLU A 158 -29.92 24.30 3.20
C GLU A 158 -29.25 23.74 1.93
N ILE A 159 -29.72 22.58 1.43
CA ILE A 159 -29.05 21.83 0.36
C ILE A 159 -29.96 21.66 -0.85
N ASP A 160 -29.56 22.25 -1.98
CA ASP A 160 -30.24 22.14 -3.28
C ASP A 160 -29.55 21.12 -4.19
N LEU A 161 -30.06 19.88 -4.23
CA LEU A 161 -29.51 18.80 -5.07
C LEU A 161 -29.66 19.02 -6.59
N THR A 162 -30.51 19.97 -7.01
CA THR A 162 -30.75 20.27 -8.43
C THR A 162 -29.70 21.20 -9.04
N ASN A 163 -29.08 22.05 -8.20
CA ASN A 163 -28.11 23.05 -8.62
C ASN A 163 -26.69 22.50 -8.44
N THR A 164 -25.98 22.24 -9.52
CA THR A 164 -24.63 21.66 -9.46
C THR A 164 -23.55 22.66 -9.05
N ASP A 165 -23.78 23.95 -9.28
CA ASP A 165 -22.73 24.96 -9.12
C ASP A 165 -22.63 25.45 -7.68
N ARG A 166 -23.78 25.61 -7.02
CA ARG A 166 -23.88 26.06 -5.62
C ARG A 166 -24.98 25.27 -4.88
N PRO A 167 -24.72 24.00 -4.53
CA PRO A 167 -25.70 23.15 -3.88
C PRO A 167 -25.91 23.46 -2.39
N TYR A 168 -25.05 24.26 -1.76
CA TYR A 168 -25.15 24.58 -0.32
C TYR A 168 -25.36 26.08 -0.11
N THR A 169 -26.44 26.44 0.57
CA THR A 169 -26.75 27.81 0.98
C THR A 169 -26.91 27.86 2.50
N PRO A 170 -25.96 28.48 3.22
CA PRO A 170 -26.01 28.49 4.68
C PRO A 170 -27.22 29.27 5.17
N SER A 171 -27.95 28.71 6.13
CA SER A 171 -29.03 29.44 6.80
C SER A 171 -28.45 30.62 7.59
N SER A 172 -29.02 31.80 7.41
CA SER A 172 -28.63 33.04 8.11
C SER A 172 -29.17 33.06 9.54
N TYR A 173 -28.74 32.12 10.36
CA TYR A 173 -29.17 32.01 11.77
C TYR A 173 -28.88 33.30 12.58
N PHE A 174 -27.86 34.08 12.20
CA PHE A 174 -27.51 35.33 12.86
C PHE A 174 -28.45 36.50 12.52
N ASP A 175 -29.12 36.49 11.36
CA ASP A 175 -30.00 37.60 10.96
C ASP A 175 -31.37 37.55 11.67
N GLU A 176 -31.85 36.36 12.02
CA GLU A 176 -33.09 36.19 12.78
C GLU A 176 -32.95 36.65 14.25
N ALA A 177 -31.77 36.46 14.86
CA ALA A 177 -31.50 36.93 16.23
C ALA A 177 -31.42 38.46 16.34
N ILE A 178 -30.97 39.14 15.28
CA ILE A 178 -30.92 40.60 15.21
C ILE A 178 -32.33 41.19 14.99
N GLN A 179 -33.19 40.51 14.25
CA GLN A 179 -34.59 40.95 14.04
C GLN A 179 -35.49 40.74 15.28
N GLY A 180 -35.15 39.80 16.16
CA GLY A 180 -35.85 39.58 17.44
C GLY A 180 -35.42 40.51 18.59
N ALA A 181 -34.26 41.18 18.45
CA ALA A 181 -33.85 42.26 19.33
C ALA A 181 -34.56 43.54 18.84
N ALA A 182 -35.59 43.98 19.57
CA ALA A 182 -36.24 45.27 19.32
C ALA A 182 -35.20 46.38 19.12
N PRO A 183 -35.40 47.31 18.17
CA PRO A 183 -34.41 48.31 17.86
C PRO A 183 -34.14 49.14 19.12
N VAL A 184 -32.92 49.05 19.65
CA VAL A 184 -32.43 50.02 20.63
C VAL A 184 -32.32 51.34 19.86
N GLU A 185 -33.18 52.29 20.20
CA GLU A 185 -33.18 53.63 19.62
C GLU A 185 -31.77 54.23 19.70
N GLU A 186 -31.16 54.46 18.53
CA GLU A 186 -29.91 55.20 18.42
C GLU A 186 -30.15 56.66 18.85
N GLN A 187 -29.70 57.00 20.06
CA GLN A 187 -29.46 58.40 20.41
C GLN A 187 -28.14 58.83 19.76
N LYS A 188 -28.29 59.57 18.65
CA LYS A 188 -27.22 60.38 18.06
C LYS A 188 -26.85 61.51 19.02
N GLU A 189 -25.66 61.46 19.61
CA GLU A 189 -24.96 62.67 20.03
C GLU A 189 -23.81 62.94 19.07
N GLU A 190 -23.94 64.05 18.34
CA GLU A 190 -22.93 64.63 17.47
C GLU A 190 -21.86 65.34 18.31
N VAL A 191 -20.58 65.08 18.02
CA VAL A 191 -19.54 66.10 18.12
C VAL A 191 -18.65 66.02 16.86
N GLN A 192 -18.87 66.97 15.95
CA GLN A 192 -17.93 67.46 14.95
C GLN A 192 -16.86 68.32 15.67
N GLN A 193 -15.56 68.40 15.31
CA GLN A 193 -14.99 68.66 13.98
C GLN A 193 -13.44 68.47 14.02
N GLU A 194 -12.90 67.85 12.96
CA GLU A 194 -11.66 68.16 12.17
C GLU A 194 -10.28 68.33 12.83
N ALA A 195 -9.12 67.97 12.23
CA ALA A 195 -8.67 67.04 11.19
C ALA A 195 -7.13 67.22 11.06
N SER A 196 -6.33 66.14 10.94
CA SER A 196 -5.14 66.02 10.06
C SER A 196 -4.30 64.75 10.37
N GLU A 197 -4.16 63.89 9.36
CA GLU A 197 -3.21 62.76 9.26
C GLU A 197 -1.86 63.22 8.63
N PRO A 198 -0.81 62.39 8.39
CA PRO A 198 -0.58 60.96 8.71
C PRO A 198 0.83 60.62 9.27
N GLN A 199 1.02 59.42 9.86
CA GLN A 199 2.02 58.39 9.49
C GLN A 199 2.27 57.34 10.60
N GLN A 200 2.65 56.15 10.12
CA GLN A 200 2.76 54.84 10.77
C GLN A 200 3.98 54.73 11.71
N GLU A 201 3.87 53.94 12.79
CA GLU A 201 4.85 52.91 13.23
C GLU A 201 4.51 52.39 14.65
N ALA A 202 4.13 51.12 14.78
CA ALA A 202 4.51 50.23 15.88
C ALA A 202 3.95 48.81 15.65
N GLU A 203 4.84 47.93 15.22
CA GLU A 203 4.99 46.56 15.73
C GLU A 203 3.86 45.55 15.52
N LYS A 204 3.86 45.00 14.30
CA LYS A 204 3.71 43.56 14.10
C LYS A 204 4.88 42.84 14.79
N SER A 205 4.63 42.05 15.84
CA SER A 205 5.29 40.74 16.08
C SER A 205 5.00 40.22 17.51
N ALA A 206 3.93 39.45 17.70
CA ALA A 206 3.83 38.57 18.86
C ALA A 206 2.74 37.49 18.72
N ALA A 207 1.71 37.71 17.90
CA ALA A 207 0.56 36.81 17.84
C ALA A 207 0.71 35.58 16.91
N GLU A 208 1.86 35.39 16.25
CA GLU A 208 2.06 34.32 15.26
C GLU A 208 2.85 33.10 15.78
N LYS A 209 2.72 32.75 17.07
CA LYS A 209 3.22 31.47 17.61
C LYS A 209 2.40 30.99 18.81
N VAL A 210 1.20 30.46 18.57
CA VAL A 210 0.55 29.56 19.54
C VAL A 210 -0.07 28.39 18.78
N ASP A 211 0.60 27.24 18.84
CA ASP A 211 0.12 25.98 18.27
C ASP A 211 -1.12 25.46 19.02
N PRO A 212 -2.16 24.95 18.32
CA PRO A 212 -3.43 24.52 18.92
C PRO A 212 -3.37 23.18 19.67
N SER A 213 -2.19 22.66 20.01
CA SER A 213 -2.01 21.33 20.62
C SER A 213 -1.54 21.33 22.08
N THR A 214 -1.65 22.44 22.81
CA THR A 214 -1.28 22.48 24.24
C THR A 214 -2.52 22.48 25.13
N LEU A 215 -2.82 21.34 25.76
CA LEU A 215 -3.77 21.29 26.89
C LEU A 215 -3.16 22.02 28.10
N PRO A 216 -3.94 22.84 28.83
CA PRO A 216 -3.43 23.50 30.03
C PRO A 216 -3.07 22.47 31.11
N PRO A 217 -2.03 22.71 31.93
CA PRO A 217 -1.66 21.80 33.00
C PRO A 217 -2.77 21.71 34.05
N SER A 218 -3.22 20.48 34.33
CA SER A 218 -4.19 20.17 35.38
C SER A 218 -3.61 20.56 36.75
N ALA A 219 -4.39 21.28 37.55
CA ALA A 219 -3.99 21.72 38.88
C ALA A 219 -3.70 20.52 39.80
N ALA A 220 -2.59 20.59 40.52
CA ALA A 220 -2.12 19.56 41.44
C ALA A 220 -3.08 19.39 42.63
N GLU A 221 -3.60 18.18 42.83
CA GLU A 221 -4.23 17.76 44.09
C GLU A 221 -3.15 17.32 45.10
N PRO A 222 -3.31 17.62 46.40
CA PRO A 222 -2.33 17.29 47.42
C PRO A 222 -2.30 15.79 47.75
N GLN A 223 -1.09 15.24 47.73
CA GLN A 223 -0.76 13.84 48.04
C GLN A 223 -1.22 13.43 49.45
N GLN A 224 -1.89 12.28 49.56
CA GLN A 224 -2.05 11.56 50.83
C GLN A 224 -0.94 10.49 51.00
N PRO A 225 -0.40 10.29 52.21
CA PRO A 225 0.76 9.44 52.44
C PRO A 225 0.45 7.94 52.36
N SER A 226 1.36 7.20 51.73
CA SER A 226 1.35 5.74 51.59
C SER A 226 1.43 5.01 52.93
N THR A 227 0.48 4.11 53.20
CA THR A 227 0.65 3.05 54.19
C THR A 227 1.01 1.74 53.49
N ARG A 228 2.09 1.14 53.99
CA ARG A 228 2.69 -0.12 53.56
C ARG A 228 2.16 -1.25 54.43
N VAL A 229 1.64 -2.32 53.82
CA VAL A 229 1.67 -3.71 54.32
C VAL A 229 1.83 -4.63 53.13
#